data_AF-A0A8S3I1X4-F1
#
_entry.id   AF-A0A8S3I1X4-F1
#
_cell.length_a   1.000
_cell.length_b   1.000
_cell.length_c   1.000
_cell.angle_alpha   90.00
_cell.angle_beta   90.00
_cell.angle_gamma   90.00
#
_symmetry.space_group_name_H-M   'P 1'
#
loop_
_entity.id
_entity.type
_entity.pdbx_description
1 polymer ?
#
loop_
_entity_poly.entity_id
_entity_poly.type
_entity_poly.pdbx_seq_one_letter_code
_entity_poly.pdbx_strand_id
1 'polypeptide(L)'
;MKPINSIYELLAKCVVKCQQFVEKHCLAYCLMALSSRCGLLRAVVYNCLARFEQHLVSQRFYCKEQLLTMFTLLKQSIKKSNLKLAPIVALFLSKLVDLFTHPESKIYRTITRFLLKQPYIDLVHIPLFGELFHSSTVEYKYERGWILNLLKHGIKDTIDYTLCTKAYVFKTLMAFYDCSLCDDSIK
;
A
#
# COMPACT_ATOMS: atom_id res chain seq x y z
N MET A 1 12.68 14.44 30.43
CA MET A 1 12.85 14.21 28.97
C MET A 1 13.63 12.91 28.67
N LYS A 2 13.30 11.79 29.36
CA LYS A 2 14.00 10.47 29.24
C LYS A 2 13.19 9.26 28.67
N PRO A 3 11.88 9.32 28.32
CA PRO A 3 11.17 8.09 27.94
C PRO A 3 11.41 7.64 26.48
N ILE A 4 11.85 8.54 25.60
CA ILE A 4 11.92 8.24 24.14
C ILE A 4 13.09 7.29 23.82
N ASN A 5 14.27 7.48 24.43
CA ASN A 5 15.42 6.61 24.18
C ASN A 5 15.19 5.16 24.65
N SER A 6 14.39 4.97 25.69
CA SER A 6 14.04 3.63 26.21
C SER A 6 13.21 2.81 25.21
N ILE A 7 12.32 3.44 24.44
CA ILE A 7 11.54 2.76 23.39
C ILE A 7 12.44 2.33 22.23
N TYR A 8 13.39 3.19 21.83
CA TYR A 8 14.36 2.85 20.76
C TYR A 8 15.28 1.69 21.14
N GLU A 9 15.69 1.61 22.42
CA GLU A 9 16.49 0.53 22.98
C GLU A 9 15.70 -0.79 23.12
N LEU A 10 14.43 -0.74 23.54
CA LEU A 10 13.56 -1.92 23.60
C LEU A 10 13.32 -2.53 22.21
N LEU A 11 13.09 -1.68 21.20
CA LEU A 11 12.97 -2.13 19.81
C LEU A 11 14.29 -2.64 19.22
N ALA A 12 15.45 -2.32 19.81
CA ALA A 12 16.77 -2.70 19.28
C ALA A 12 17.18 -4.12 19.66
N LYS A 13 16.56 -4.71 20.69
CA LYS A 13 16.93 -6.03 21.23
C LYS A 13 15.94 -7.16 20.88
N CYS A 14 14.76 -6.84 20.35
CA CYS A 14 13.76 -7.85 20.02
C CYS A 14 13.88 -8.31 18.57
N VAL A 15 14.17 -9.61 18.38
CA VAL A 15 13.99 -10.27 17.09
C VAL A 15 12.51 -10.22 16.71
N VAL A 16 12.19 -9.54 15.61
CA VAL A 16 10.81 -9.43 15.13
C VAL A 16 10.43 -10.74 14.46
N LYS A 17 9.43 -11.47 14.99
CA LYS A 17 8.81 -12.61 14.31
C LYS A 17 7.96 -12.08 13.14
N CYS A 18 8.52 -12.08 11.93
CA CYS A 18 7.95 -11.37 10.77
C CYS A 18 6.55 -11.88 10.41
N GLN A 19 6.34 -13.21 10.43
CA GLN A 19 5.03 -13.79 10.16
C GLN A 19 3.96 -13.28 11.13
N GLN A 20 4.22 -13.35 12.45
CA GLN A 20 3.27 -12.87 13.47
C GLN A 20 3.02 -11.36 13.38
N PHE A 21 4.04 -10.58 12.99
CA PHE A 21 3.92 -9.15 12.80
C PHE A 21 3.03 -8.79 11.60
N VAL A 22 3.05 -9.62 10.56
CA VAL A 22 2.16 -9.50 9.40
C VAL A 22 0.74 -9.97 9.76
N GLU A 23 0.59 -11.14 10.37
CA GLU A 23 -0.71 -11.73 10.79
C GLU A 23 -1.48 -10.83 11.76
N LYS A 24 -0.78 -10.04 12.59
CA LYS A 24 -1.38 -9.07 13.51
C LYS A 24 -1.61 -7.69 12.90
N HIS A 25 -1.47 -7.54 11.58
CA HIS A 25 -1.59 -6.28 10.82
C HIS A 25 -0.64 -5.15 11.28
N CYS A 26 0.43 -5.47 12.02
CA CYS A 26 1.38 -4.45 12.48
C CYS A 26 2.13 -3.82 11.29
N LEU A 27 2.50 -4.62 10.29
CA LEU A 27 3.18 -4.10 9.10
C LEU A 27 2.28 -3.17 8.28
N ALA A 28 1.02 -3.57 8.07
CA ALA A 28 0.00 -2.77 7.42
C ALA A 28 -0.17 -1.41 8.12
N TYR A 29 -0.26 -1.42 9.46
CA TYR A 29 -0.33 -0.20 10.26
C TYR A 29 0.92 0.68 10.13
N CYS A 30 2.12 0.10 10.13
CA CYS A 30 3.35 0.85 9.88
C CYS A 30 3.33 1.54 8.51
N LEU A 31 2.93 0.83 7.44
CA LEU A 31 2.83 1.42 6.11
C LEU A 31 1.82 2.57 6.07
N MET A 32 0.67 2.42 6.73
CA MET A 32 -0.30 3.52 6.90
C MET A 32 0.28 4.73 7.62
N ALA A 33 1.04 4.50 8.69
CA ALA A 33 1.61 5.56 9.52
C ALA A 33 2.64 6.43 8.79
N LEU A 34 3.19 5.99 7.64
CA LEU A 34 4.01 6.82 6.74
C LEU A 34 3.25 8.02 6.17
N SER A 35 1.92 7.99 6.16
CA SER A 35 1.09 9.13 5.76
C SER A 35 0.85 10.16 6.87
N SER A 36 1.31 9.89 8.10
CA SER A 36 1.08 10.77 9.25
C SER A 36 1.67 12.16 9.03
N ARG A 37 1.00 13.20 9.52
CA ARG A 37 1.51 14.57 9.54
C ARG A 37 2.68 14.73 10.52
N CYS A 38 2.74 13.92 11.58
CA CYS A 38 3.81 13.95 12.57
C CYS A 38 5.12 13.35 12.00
N GLY A 39 6.13 14.20 11.82
CA GLY A 39 7.44 13.78 11.30
C GLY A 39 8.20 12.80 12.19
N LEU A 40 8.02 12.89 13.51
CA LEU A 40 8.65 11.96 14.45
C LEU A 40 8.06 10.56 14.32
N LEU A 41 6.73 10.45 14.20
CA LEU A 41 6.07 9.16 13.99
C LEU A 41 6.56 8.50 12.70
N ARG A 42 6.62 9.26 11.60
CA ARG A 42 7.15 8.75 10.33
C ARG A 42 8.59 8.26 10.46
N ALA A 43 9.46 8.98 11.17
CA ALA A 43 10.85 8.56 11.38
C ALA A 43 10.96 7.25 12.19
N VAL A 44 10.15 7.10 13.25
CA VAL A 44 10.07 5.85 14.03
C VAL A 44 9.60 4.69 13.14
N VAL A 45 8.58 4.93 12.32
CA VAL A 45 8.01 3.93 11.42
C VAL A 45 9.00 3.52 10.34
N TYR A 46 9.71 4.47 9.72
CA TYR A 46 10.78 4.15 8.75
C TYR A 46 11.86 3.26 9.37
N ASN A 47 12.27 3.53 10.62
CA ASN A 47 13.21 2.68 11.33
C ASN A 47 12.63 1.29 11.63
N CYS A 48 11.35 1.22 12.02
CA CYS A 48 10.65 -0.05 12.23
C CYS A 48 10.61 -0.90 10.95
N LEU A 49 10.29 -0.28 9.81
CA LEU A 49 10.27 -0.91 8.49
C LEU A 49 11.66 -1.40 8.06
N ALA A 50 12.71 -0.60 8.29
CA ALA A 50 14.10 -1.01 8.00
C ALA A 50 14.52 -2.23 8.84
N ARG A 51 14.17 -2.26 10.13
CA ARG A 51 14.44 -3.42 11.01
C ARG A 51 13.62 -4.64 10.62
N PHE A 52 12.35 -4.46 10.29
CA PHE A 52 11.51 -5.56 9.79
C PHE A 52 12.14 -6.20 8.55
N GLU A 53 12.61 -5.39 7.59
CA GLU A 53 13.29 -5.89 6.39
C GLU A 53 14.57 -6.68 6.72
N GLN A 54 15.39 -6.21 7.66
CA GLN A 54 16.60 -6.94 8.11
C GLN A 54 16.27 -8.33 8.66
N HIS A 55 15.19 -8.46 9.44
CA HIS A 55 14.74 -9.75 9.97
C HIS A 55 14.00 -10.60 8.93
N LEU A 56 13.40 -9.99 7.92
CA LEU A 56 12.66 -10.69 6.86
C LEU A 56 13.57 -11.60 6.04
N VAL A 57 14.81 -11.17 5.78
CA VAL A 57 15.79 -11.93 4.96
C VAL A 57 16.10 -13.30 5.57
N SER A 58 16.20 -13.39 6.90
CA SER A 58 16.59 -14.62 7.61
C SER A 58 15.43 -15.55 7.97
N GLN A 59 14.18 -15.10 7.80
CA GLN A 59 12.98 -15.90 8.10
C GLN A 59 12.39 -16.52 6.83
N ARG A 60 11.55 -17.56 6.99
CA ARG A 60 10.85 -18.23 5.89
C ARG A 60 9.38 -18.38 6.24
N PHE A 61 8.50 -17.83 5.40
CA PHE A 61 7.04 -17.94 5.50
C PHE A 61 6.38 -17.58 4.16
N TYR A 62 5.08 -17.86 4.03
CA TYR A 62 4.33 -17.86 2.77
C TYR A 62 4.45 -16.56 1.93
N CYS A 63 4.53 -15.40 2.56
CA CYS A 63 4.49 -14.08 1.89
C CYS A 63 5.86 -13.40 1.73
N LYS A 64 6.95 -14.09 2.07
CA LYS A 64 8.28 -13.48 2.19
C LYS A 64 8.72 -12.78 0.91
N GLU A 65 8.64 -13.47 -0.22
CA GLU A 65 9.18 -12.96 -1.50
C GLU A 65 8.40 -11.74 -2.00
N GLN A 66 7.08 -11.74 -1.82
CA GLN A 66 6.21 -10.61 -2.16
C GLN A 66 6.53 -9.40 -1.30
N LEU A 67 6.77 -9.61 0.01
CA LEU A 67 7.20 -8.55 0.92
C LEU A 67 8.57 -8.01 0.52
N LEU A 68 9.56 -8.86 0.27
CA LEU A 68 10.90 -8.43 -0.17
C LEU A 68 10.84 -7.61 -1.47
N THR A 69 10.01 -8.05 -2.42
CA THR A 69 9.78 -7.31 -3.67
C THR A 69 9.17 -5.94 -3.38
N MET A 70 8.09 -5.88 -2.60
CA MET A 70 7.45 -4.61 -2.21
C MET A 70 8.43 -3.66 -1.51
N PHE A 71 9.22 -4.15 -0.55
CA PHE A 71 10.22 -3.35 0.17
C PHE A 71 11.31 -2.83 -0.76
N THR A 72 11.77 -3.66 -1.69
CA THR A 72 12.76 -3.26 -2.71
C THR A 72 12.21 -2.11 -3.55
N LEU A 73 11.00 -2.25 -4.09
CA LEU A 73 10.37 -1.21 -4.91
C LEU A 73 10.13 0.07 -4.10
N LEU A 74 9.63 -0.04 -2.87
CA LEU A 74 9.37 1.10 -2.01
C LEU A 74 10.64 1.88 -1.68
N LYS A 75 11.76 1.20 -1.42
CA LYS A 75 13.07 1.83 -1.23
C LYS A 75 13.51 2.60 -2.48
N GLN A 76 13.32 2.02 -3.66
CA GLN A 76 13.63 2.70 -4.92
C GLN A 76 12.74 3.94 -5.14
N SER A 77 11.51 3.92 -4.65
CA SER A 77 10.57 5.03 -4.75
C SER A 77 10.86 6.21 -3.83
N ILE A 78 11.41 5.98 -2.64
CA ILE A 78 11.61 7.03 -1.64
C ILE A 78 12.86 7.85 -2.00
N LYS A 79 12.65 9.06 -2.51
CA LYS A 79 13.72 9.99 -2.91
C LYS A 79 14.12 11.02 -1.83
N LYS A 80 13.37 11.09 -0.73
CA LYS A 80 13.57 12.07 0.34
C LYS A 80 13.50 11.39 1.71
N SER A 81 14.42 11.75 2.61
CA SER A 81 14.38 11.27 3.99
C SER A 81 13.07 11.69 4.67
N ASN A 82 12.51 10.76 5.45
CA ASN A 82 11.28 10.96 6.21
C ASN A 82 10.09 11.48 5.38
N LEU A 83 10.00 11.02 4.13
CA LEU A 83 8.93 11.35 3.19
C LEU A 83 7.55 11.06 3.79
N LYS A 84 6.61 11.99 3.65
CA LYS A 84 5.20 11.72 3.94
C LYS A 84 4.56 11.14 2.69
N LEU A 85 4.02 9.92 2.79
CA LEU A 85 3.23 9.35 1.70
C LEU A 85 1.84 9.99 1.63
N ALA A 86 1.28 10.05 0.42
CA ALA A 86 -0.15 10.31 0.29
C ALA A 86 -0.94 9.18 1.00
N PRO A 87 -1.95 9.49 1.85
CA PRO A 87 -2.76 8.48 2.52
C PRO A 87 -3.29 7.37 1.60
N ILE A 88 -3.69 7.69 0.37
CA ILE A 88 -4.15 6.68 -0.59
C ILE A 88 -3.05 5.70 -1.02
N VAL A 89 -1.81 6.18 -1.17
CA VAL A 89 -0.65 5.35 -1.50
C VAL A 89 -0.24 4.50 -0.30
N ALA A 90 -0.27 5.07 0.91
CA ALA A 90 -0.03 4.32 2.13
C ALA A 90 -1.09 3.20 2.32
N LEU A 91 -2.35 3.48 2.01
CA LEU A 91 -3.44 2.50 2.03
C LEU A 91 -3.27 1.40 0.98
N PHE A 92 -2.80 1.76 -0.21
CA PHE A 92 -2.45 0.78 -1.23
C PHE A 92 -1.40 -0.20 -0.69
N LEU A 93 -0.29 0.31 -0.14
CA LEU A 93 0.78 -0.52 0.44
C LEU A 93 0.27 -1.39 1.60
N SER A 94 -0.58 -0.83 2.47
CA SER A 94 -1.22 -1.59 3.55
C SER A 94 -2.05 -2.76 3.01
N LYS A 95 -2.88 -2.51 1.99
CA LYS A 95 -3.70 -3.55 1.35
C LYS A 95 -2.87 -4.60 0.61
N LEU A 96 -1.67 -4.27 0.12
CA LEU A 96 -0.76 -5.26 -0.45
C LEU A 96 -0.35 -6.30 0.58
N VAL A 97 -0.05 -5.87 1.81
CA VAL A 97 0.34 -6.79 2.90
C VAL A 97 -0.78 -7.77 3.21
N ASP A 98 -2.01 -7.25 3.35
CA ASP A 98 -3.19 -8.11 3.57
C ASP A 98 -3.43 -9.05 2.39
N LEU A 99 -3.21 -8.58 1.15
CA LEU A 99 -3.36 -9.42 -0.03
C LEU A 99 -2.30 -10.53 -0.11
N PHE A 100 -1.07 -10.29 0.35
CA PHE A 100 -0.04 -11.31 0.31
C PHE A 100 -0.35 -12.52 1.20
N THR A 101 -1.14 -12.33 2.25
CA THR A 101 -1.61 -13.44 3.11
C THR A 101 -2.83 -14.17 2.54
N HIS A 102 -3.42 -13.68 1.44
CA HIS A 102 -4.65 -14.20 0.82
C HIS A 102 -4.42 -14.46 -0.70
N PRO A 103 -3.58 -15.44 -1.06
CA PRO A 103 -3.23 -15.77 -2.44
C PRO A 103 -4.41 -16.23 -3.31
N GLU A 104 -5.47 -16.74 -2.68
CA GLU A 104 -6.73 -17.15 -3.31
C GLU A 104 -7.54 -15.97 -3.86
N SER A 105 -7.16 -14.74 -3.49
CA SER A 105 -7.84 -13.54 -3.95
C SER A 105 -7.68 -13.33 -5.46
N LYS A 106 -8.80 -13.04 -6.12
CA LYS A 106 -8.88 -12.81 -7.57
C LYS A 106 -7.95 -11.69 -8.07
N ILE A 107 -7.68 -10.69 -7.23
CA ILE A 107 -6.79 -9.56 -7.54
C ILE A 107 -5.30 -9.89 -7.39
N TYR A 108 -4.96 -11.01 -6.71
CA TYR A 108 -3.59 -11.35 -6.33
C TYR A 108 -2.66 -11.44 -7.54
N ARG A 109 -3.13 -12.05 -8.64
CA ARG A 109 -2.35 -12.21 -9.88
C ARG A 109 -2.03 -10.88 -10.52
N THR A 110 -2.99 -9.96 -10.59
CA THR A 110 -2.82 -8.64 -11.21
C THR A 110 -1.84 -7.81 -10.40
N ILE A 111 -1.96 -7.83 -9.07
CA ILE A 111 -1.04 -7.12 -8.17
C ILE A 111 0.38 -7.69 -8.23
N THR A 112 0.53 -9.02 -8.19
CA THR A 112 1.85 -9.65 -8.29
C THR A 112 2.52 -9.29 -9.62
N ARG A 113 1.76 -9.32 -10.72
CA ARG A 113 2.25 -8.90 -12.04
C ARG A 113 2.69 -7.44 -12.04
N PHE A 114 1.94 -6.54 -11.39
CA PHE A 114 2.30 -5.14 -11.27
C PHE A 114 3.65 -4.94 -10.56
N LEU A 115 3.84 -5.61 -9.42
CA LEU A 115 5.08 -5.50 -8.64
C LEU A 115 6.30 -5.97 -9.43
N LEU A 116 6.15 -7.00 -10.27
CA LEU A 116 7.26 -7.55 -11.07
C LEU A 116 7.56 -6.72 -12.34
N LYS A 117 6.64 -5.87 -12.79
CA LYS A 117 6.78 -5.11 -14.05
C LYS A 117 7.57 -3.81 -13.90
N GLN A 118 7.61 -3.23 -12.72
CA GLN A 118 8.14 -1.87 -12.52
C GLN A 118 9.38 -1.88 -11.63
N PRO A 119 10.36 -0.98 -11.84
CA PRO A 119 11.56 -0.89 -11.00
C PRO A 119 11.33 -0.11 -9.69
N TYR A 120 10.18 0.55 -9.54
CA TYR A 120 9.76 1.28 -8.35
C TYR A 120 8.23 1.40 -8.30
N ILE A 121 7.66 1.74 -7.15
CA ILE A 121 6.25 2.12 -7.01
C ILE A 121 6.12 3.63 -7.23
N ASP A 122 5.30 4.06 -8.17
CA ASP A 122 5.02 5.49 -8.34
C ASP A 122 4.22 6.03 -7.14
N LEU A 123 4.85 6.89 -6.33
CA LEU A 123 4.25 7.49 -5.15
C LEU A 123 3.52 8.82 -5.44
N VAL A 124 3.61 9.31 -6.69
CA VAL A 124 2.99 10.57 -7.13
C VAL A 124 1.81 10.36 -8.07
N HIS A 125 1.36 9.11 -8.24
CA HIS A 125 0.12 8.73 -8.90
C HIS A 125 -0.62 7.67 -8.09
N ILE A 126 -1.89 7.43 -8.42
CA ILE A 126 -2.67 6.36 -7.78
C ILE A 126 -2.27 5.04 -8.42
N PRO A 127 -1.65 4.12 -7.66
CA PRO A 127 -1.20 2.85 -8.23
C PRO A 127 -2.38 2.09 -8.83
N LEU A 128 -2.17 1.53 -10.03
CA LEU A 128 -3.09 0.61 -10.69
C LEU A 128 -4.49 1.14 -11.05
N PHE A 129 -4.76 2.45 -10.92
CA PHE A 129 -6.10 2.97 -11.21
C PHE A 129 -6.58 2.63 -12.62
N GLY A 130 -5.78 2.97 -13.64
CA GLY A 130 -6.14 2.72 -15.03
C GLY A 130 -6.28 1.22 -15.37
N GLU A 131 -5.34 0.39 -14.87
CA GLU A 131 -5.30 -1.05 -15.13
C GLU A 131 -6.50 -1.78 -14.50
N LEU A 132 -6.87 -1.44 -13.27
CA LEU A 132 -7.97 -2.13 -12.57
C LEU A 132 -9.34 -1.59 -12.96
N PHE A 133 -9.49 -0.28 -13.15
CA PHE A 133 -10.80 0.31 -13.44
C PHE A 133 -11.32 -0.06 -14.83
N HIS A 134 -10.42 -0.07 -15.83
CA HIS A 134 -10.72 -0.41 -17.22
C HIS A 134 -10.34 -1.86 -17.57
N SER A 135 -10.27 -2.73 -16.57
CA SER A 135 -9.95 -4.13 -16.82
C SER A 135 -10.97 -4.80 -17.73
N SER A 136 -10.47 -5.61 -18.66
CA SER A 136 -11.24 -6.48 -19.55
C SER A 136 -11.11 -7.96 -19.19
N THR A 137 -10.55 -8.29 -18.03
CA THR A 137 -10.42 -9.68 -17.56
C THR A 137 -11.78 -10.24 -17.13
N VAL A 138 -11.88 -11.57 -17.00
CA VAL A 138 -13.08 -12.21 -16.41
C VAL A 138 -13.37 -11.74 -14.97
N GLU A 139 -12.35 -11.21 -14.28
CA GLU A 139 -12.45 -10.72 -12.91
C GLU A 139 -12.64 -9.19 -12.82
N TYR A 140 -12.95 -8.51 -13.94
CA TYR A 140 -13.02 -7.04 -13.99
C TYR A 140 -13.90 -6.43 -12.89
N LYS A 141 -14.98 -7.09 -12.47
CA LYS A 141 -15.85 -6.60 -11.39
C LYS A 141 -15.12 -6.55 -10.04
N TYR A 142 -14.34 -7.59 -9.74
CA TYR A 142 -13.52 -7.64 -8.53
C TYR A 142 -12.39 -6.62 -8.60
N GLU A 143 -11.74 -6.49 -9.76
CA GLU A 143 -10.65 -5.53 -9.98
C GLU A 143 -11.13 -4.09 -9.82
N ARG A 144 -12.25 -3.74 -10.46
CA ARG A 144 -12.90 -2.44 -10.35
C ARG A 144 -13.38 -2.18 -8.92
N GLY A 145 -14.01 -3.16 -8.28
CA GLY A 145 -14.45 -3.05 -6.88
C GLY A 145 -13.28 -2.79 -5.92
N TRP A 146 -12.14 -3.45 -6.15
CA TRP A 146 -10.94 -3.27 -5.34
C TRP A 146 -10.39 -1.85 -5.43
N ILE A 147 -10.25 -1.31 -6.64
CA ILE A 147 -9.73 0.06 -6.83
C ILE A 147 -10.74 1.12 -6.34
N LEU A 148 -12.05 0.90 -6.52
CA LEU A 148 -13.08 1.77 -5.97
C LEU A 148 -13.06 1.78 -4.43
N ASN A 149 -12.84 0.62 -3.80
CA ASN A 149 -12.67 0.53 -2.36
C ASN A 149 -11.41 1.29 -1.89
N LEU A 150 -10.31 1.19 -2.63
CA LEU A 150 -9.10 1.97 -2.35
C LEU A 150 -9.39 3.48 -2.41
N LEU A 151 -10.10 3.96 -3.44
CA LEU A 151 -10.48 5.37 -3.57
C LEU A 151 -11.38 5.81 -2.42
N LYS A 152 -12.44 5.05 -2.12
CA LYS A 152 -13.41 5.33 -1.04
C LYS A 152 -12.74 5.53 0.31
N HIS A 153 -11.75 4.69 0.65
CA HIS A 153 -11.08 4.73 1.95
C HIS A 153 -9.76 5.51 1.95
N GLY A 154 -9.19 5.78 0.78
CA GLY A 154 -7.85 6.36 0.64
C GLY A 154 -7.82 7.88 0.49
N ILE A 155 -8.89 8.50 -0.02
CA ILE A 155 -8.96 9.96 -0.16
C ILE A 155 -9.20 10.58 1.22
N LYS A 156 -8.16 11.16 1.83
CA LYS A 156 -8.21 11.69 3.21
C LYS A 156 -7.64 13.10 3.37
N ASP A 157 -6.71 13.49 2.50
CA ASP A 157 -6.01 14.77 2.59
C ASP A 157 -5.96 15.44 1.20
N THR A 158 -5.58 16.72 1.14
CA THR A 158 -5.53 17.48 -0.11
C THR A 158 -4.56 16.91 -1.14
N ILE A 159 -3.51 16.21 -0.67
CA ILE A 159 -2.58 15.49 -1.54
C ILE A 159 -3.29 14.36 -2.29
N ASP A 160 -4.20 13.62 -1.66
CA ASP A 160 -4.94 12.52 -2.31
C ASP A 160 -5.88 13.07 -3.38
N TYR A 161 -6.57 14.18 -3.08
CA TYR A 161 -7.40 14.88 -4.07
C TYR A 161 -6.57 15.30 -5.29
N THR A 162 -5.38 15.86 -5.06
CA THR A 162 -4.47 16.26 -6.14
C THR A 162 -4.05 15.06 -7.01
N LEU A 163 -3.75 13.92 -6.39
CA LEU A 163 -3.44 12.68 -7.11
C LEU A 163 -4.64 12.19 -7.95
N CYS A 164 -5.84 12.20 -7.37
CA CYS A 164 -7.07 11.80 -8.05
C CYS A 164 -7.36 12.69 -9.26
N THR A 165 -7.20 14.00 -9.11
CA THR A 165 -7.43 14.97 -10.19
C THR A 165 -6.43 14.79 -11.33
N LYS A 166 -5.13 14.62 -11.02
CA LYS A 166 -4.09 14.36 -12.04
C LYS A 166 -4.34 13.06 -12.81
N ALA A 167 -4.85 12.05 -12.14
CA ALA A 167 -5.21 10.77 -12.74
C ALA A 167 -6.61 10.75 -13.37
N TYR A 168 -7.30 11.89 -13.46
CA TYR A 168 -8.67 12.04 -13.98
C TYR A 168 -9.72 11.15 -13.31
N VAL A 169 -9.47 10.68 -12.08
CA VAL A 169 -10.33 9.72 -11.38
C VAL A 169 -11.78 10.19 -11.37
N PHE A 170 -12.03 11.42 -10.90
CA PHE A 170 -13.41 11.93 -10.78
C PHE A 170 -14.10 12.05 -12.14
N LYS A 171 -13.39 12.50 -13.18
CA LYS A 171 -13.92 12.59 -14.54
C LYS A 171 -14.27 11.20 -15.09
N THR A 172 -13.39 10.22 -14.89
CA THR A 172 -13.61 8.83 -15.27
C THR A 172 -14.81 8.23 -14.54
N LEU A 173 -14.94 8.45 -13.24
CA LEU A 173 -16.07 7.94 -12.45
C LEU A 173 -17.40 8.54 -12.90
N MET A 174 -17.45 9.85 -13.12
CA MET A 174 -18.67 10.52 -13.61
C MET A 174 -19.06 10.02 -15.01
N ALA A 175 -18.11 9.96 -15.94
CA ALA A 175 -18.38 9.45 -17.29
C ALA A 175 -18.80 7.98 -17.30
N PHE A 176 -18.28 7.18 -16.36
CA PHE A 176 -18.64 5.78 -16.23
C PHE A 176 -20.05 5.58 -15.67
N TYR A 177 -20.52 6.46 -14.79
CA TYR A 177 -21.86 6.36 -14.19
C TYR A 177 -22.97 6.38 -15.26
N ASP A 178 -22.83 7.23 -16.27
CA ASP A 178 -23.78 7.35 -17.38
C ASP A 178 -23.62 6.25 -18.45
N CYS A 179 -22.61 5.38 -18.32
CA CYS A 179 -22.31 4.34 -19.28
C CYS A 179 -23.23 3.12 -19.08
N SER A 180 -23.62 2.48 -20.19
CA SER A 180 -24.36 1.20 -20.17
C SER A 180 -23.57 0.04 -19.54
N LEU A 181 -22.26 0.20 -19.37
CA LEU A 181 -21.37 -0.77 -18.72
C LEU A 181 -21.36 -0.63 -17.18
N CYS A 182 -22.02 0.41 -16.63
CA CYS A 182 -22.18 0.57 -15.19
C CYS A 182 -23.17 -0.48 -14.68
N ASP A 183 -22.76 -1.27 -13.68
CA ASP A 183 -23.62 -2.30 -13.09
C ASP A 183 -24.92 -1.67 -12.58
N ASP A 184 -26.08 -2.20 -13.01
CA ASP A 184 -27.39 -1.65 -12.64
C ASP A 184 -27.69 -1.73 -11.13
N SER A 185 -26.92 -2.50 -10.36
CA SER A 185 -27.02 -2.52 -8.89
C SER A 185 -26.45 -1.26 -8.21
N ILE A 186 -25.81 -0.37 -8.97
CA ILE A 186 -25.22 0.89 -8.50
C ILE A 186 -26.07 2.10 -8.93
N LYS A 187 -27.07 1.90 -9.81
CA LYS A 187 -28.02 2.95 -10.21
C LYS A 187 -29.14 3.12 -9.20
#